data_AF-A0A5N5JPJ4-F1
#
_entry.id   AF-A0A5N5JPJ4-F1
#
_cell.length_a   1.000
_cell.length_b   1.000
_cell.length_c   1.000
_cell.angle_alpha   90.00
_cell.angle_beta   90.00
_cell.angle_gamma   90.00
#
_symmetry.space_group_name_H-M   'P 1'
#
loop_
_entity.id
_entity.type
_entity.pdbx_description
1 polymer ?
#
loop_
_entity_poly.entity_id
_entity_poly.type
_entity_poly.pdbx_seq_one_letter_code
_entity_poly.pdbx_strand_id
1 'polypeptide(L)'
;MAEIGRHKYGISGWNPLPWGPQQTLRQAVQCHFRPQKSLLPDHQRLGSIFTARNIVNISGIKIKWTENIVDHLLLADGDQTVFIFPYVGFLKHNQSFLNPIYPVDFVEETLRTLSLLFPSNDTKSRIWLKGILKSNNEQQCPGKGLSTCGSLRSHECRFENFPYWHDRLVILKQAFDDSSPRTLNQWWNDRRNSVQWYTFWVAIMVFIMTVVFGVVQSVEGALQTYFSWRALQ
;
A
#
# COMPACT_ATOMS: atom_id res chain seq x y z
N MET A 1 -2.83 18.90 -7.72
CA MET A 1 -3.33 20.25 -7.35
C MET A 1 -3.42 20.29 -5.83
N ALA A 2 -3.45 21.45 -5.18
CA ALA A 2 -3.75 21.52 -3.74
C ALA A 2 -5.10 22.23 -3.60
N GLU A 3 -6.02 21.63 -2.85
CA GLU A 3 -7.29 22.27 -2.53
C GLU A 3 -7.08 23.30 -1.41
N ILE A 4 -7.69 24.47 -1.53
CA ILE A 4 -7.40 25.65 -0.69
C ILE A 4 -8.69 26.17 -0.05
N GLY A 5 -8.63 26.45 1.26
CA GLY A 5 -9.70 27.15 1.99
C GLY A 5 -10.73 26.23 2.67
N ARG A 6 -11.49 26.78 3.63
CA ARG A 6 -12.54 26.02 4.33
C ARG A 6 -13.87 26.13 3.58
N HIS A 7 -14.30 25.04 2.96
CA HIS A 7 -15.65 24.97 2.39
C HIS A 7 -16.67 24.65 3.49
N LYS A 8 -17.70 25.49 3.62
CA LYS A 8 -18.78 25.38 4.62
C LYS A 8 -19.59 24.07 4.51
N TYR A 9 -19.46 23.35 3.38
CA TYR A 9 -20.15 22.10 3.06
C TYR A 9 -19.16 21.00 2.61
N GLY A 10 -17.92 21.02 3.11
CA GLY A 10 -16.93 19.99 2.79
C GLY A 10 -17.42 18.59 3.19
N ILE A 11 -17.21 17.60 2.32
CA ILE A 11 -17.51 16.19 2.60
C ILE A 11 -16.50 15.73 3.68
N SER A 12 -16.88 14.82 4.59
CA SER A 12 -15.96 14.42 5.68
C SER A 12 -14.66 13.82 5.14
N GLY A 13 -13.51 14.20 5.71
CA GLY A 13 -12.18 13.72 5.29
C GLY A 13 -11.36 14.70 4.45
N TRP A 14 -11.90 15.90 4.17
CA TRP A 14 -11.20 16.94 3.43
C TRP A 14 -10.14 17.64 4.30
N ASN A 15 -8.89 17.64 3.85
CA ASN A 15 -7.80 18.42 4.47
C ASN A 15 -7.39 19.59 3.57
N PRO A 16 -8.22 20.65 3.48
CA PRO A 16 -7.87 21.78 2.65
C PRO A 16 -6.71 22.55 3.25
N LEU A 17 -5.88 23.09 2.37
CA LEU A 17 -4.77 23.94 2.77
C LEU A 17 -5.30 25.24 3.41
N PRO A 18 -4.94 25.54 4.67
CA PRO A 18 -5.40 26.76 5.33
C PRO A 18 -4.74 27.99 4.70
N TRP A 19 -5.56 28.82 4.06
CA TRP A 19 -5.12 30.08 3.45
C TRP A 19 -5.76 31.27 4.17
N GLY A 20 -4.94 32.27 4.51
CA GLY A 20 -5.28 33.35 5.43
C GLY A 20 -5.22 34.69 4.71
N PRO A 21 -5.94 35.71 5.21
CA PRO A 21 -6.19 36.95 4.46
C PRO A 21 -4.93 37.79 4.18
N GLN A 22 -3.85 37.60 4.95
CA GLN A 22 -2.60 38.38 4.82
C GLN A 22 -1.42 37.58 4.26
N GLN A 23 -1.60 36.30 3.92
CA GLN A 23 -0.53 35.45 3.37
C GLN A 23 -0.71 35.23 1.87
N THR A 24 0.38 35.24 1.11
CA THR A 24 0.34 34.81 -0.30
C THR A 24 0.07 33.31 -0.39
N LEU A 25 -0.51 32.85 -1.50
CA LEU A 25 -0.73 31.42 -1.72
C LEU A 25 0.57 30.61 -1.60
N ARG A 26 1.69 31.14 -2.14
CA ARG A 26 3.00 30.52 -2.03
C ARG A 26 3.42 30.33 -0.58
N GLN A 27 3.30 31.38 0.24
CA GLN A 27 3.64 31.30 1.66
C GLN A 27 2.78 30.26 2.38
N ALA A 28 1.48 30.22 2.07
CA ALA A 28 0.58 29.21 2.65
C ALA A 28 1.01 27.79 2.28
N VAL A 29 1.35 27.54 1.01
CA VAL A 29 1.86 26.25 0.53
C VAL A 29 3.18 25.86 1.19
N GLN A 30 4.14 26.77 1.22
CA GLN A 30 5.45 26.54 1.85
C GLN A 30 5.36 26.34 3.36
N CYS A 31 4.43 27.04 4.03
CA CYS A 31 4.18 26.84 5.46
C CYS A 31 3.50 25.51 5.75
N HIS A 32 2.62 25.04 4.86
CA HIS A 32 1.92 23.78 5.03
C HIS A 32 2.84 22.57 4.80
N PHE A 33 3.61 22.58 3.71
CA PHE A 33 4.55 21.50 3.41
C PHE A 33 5.91 21.78 4.04
N ARG A 34 6.05 21.43 5.31
CA ARG A 34 7.33 21.44 6.03
C ARG A 34 7.79 20.01 6.30
N PRO A 35 9.11 19.75 6.37
CA PRO A 35 9.64 18.52 6.90
C PRO A 35 9.02 18.19 8.27
N GLN A 36 8.46 17.00 8.40
CA GLN A 36 7.90 16.46 9.64
C GLN A 36 8.56 15.12 9.92
N LYS A 37 9.08 14.93 11.12
CA LYS A 37 9.67 13.66 11.60
C LYS A 37 9.25 13.45 13.05
N SER A 38 7.95 13.50 13.29
CA SER A 38 7.41 13.41 14.66
C SER A 38 7.31 11.97 15.13
N LEU A 39 7.12 11.03 14.21
CA LEU A 39 7.00 9.61 14.51
C LEU A 39 8.34 8.89 14.35
N LEU A 40 8.61 7.93 15.24
CA LEU A 40 9.74 7.02 15.13
C LEU A 40 9.26 5.72 14.48
N PRO A 41 9.85 5.27 13.36
CA PRO A 41 9.48 3.99 12.76
C PRO A 41 10.07 2.82 13.56
N ASP A 42 9.32 1.72 13.66
CA ASP A 42 9.79 0.46 14.24
C ASP A 42 11.02 -0.09 13.49
N HIS A 43 11.09 0.18 12.19
CA HIS A 43 12.20 -0.18 11.32
C HIS A 43 12.66 1.01 10.50
N GLN A 44 13.96 1.27 10.42
CA GLN A 44 14.51 2.43 9.69
C GLN A 44 14.29 2.36 8.16
N ARG A 45 13.86 1.21 7.63
CA ARG A 45 13.68 0.95 6.19
C ARG A 45 12.27 0.48 5.90
N LEU A 46 11.70 0.95 4.79
CA LEU A 46 10.39 0.49 4.33
C LEU A 46 10.44 -0.93 3.75
N GLY A 47 11.62 -1.38 3.30
CA GLY A 47 11.81 -2.71 2.72
C GLY A 47 11.33 -2.82 1.27
N SER A 48 11.87 -3.78 0.52
CA SER A 48 11.54 -3.96 -0.91
C SER A 48 10.13 -4.51 -1.15
N ILE A 49 9.50 -5.10 -0.14
CA ILE A 49 8.13 -5.62 -0.23
C ILE A 49 7.08 -4.51 -0.12
N PHE A 50 7.45 -3.32 0.33
CA PHE A 50 6.53 -2.20 0.52
C PHE A 50 6.26 -1.47 -0.80
N THR A 51 5.39 -2.07 -1.62
CA THR A 51 4.92 -1.52 -2.90
C THR A 51 3.41 -1.38 -2.87
N ALA A 52 2.84 -0.51 -3.70
CA ALA A 52 1.38 -0.33 -3.83
C ALA A 52 0.66 -1.64 -4.13
N ARG A 53 1.25 -2.49 -4.99
CA ARG A 53 0.71 -3.81 -5.31
C ARG A 53 0.63 -4.69 -4.06
N ASN A 54 1.68 -4.70 -3.25
CA ASN A 54 1.75 -5.53 -2.06
C ASN A 54 0.91 -4.97 -0.91
N ILE A 55 0.82 -3.65 -0.77
CA ILE A 55 -0.14 -3.01 0.13
C ILE A 55 -1.55 -3.54 -0.18
N VAL A 56 -2.00 -3.47 -1.43
CA VAL A 56 -3.34 -4.00 -1.77
C VAL A 56 -3.45 -5.52 -1.57
N ASN A 57 -2.48 -6.29 -2.04
CA ASN A 57 -2.59 -7.75 -2.10
C ASN A 57 -2.26 -8.49 -0.80
N ILE A 58 -1.51 -7.87 0.11
CA ILE A 58 -1.09 -8.47 1.38
C ILE A 58 -1.93 -7.91 2.52
N SER A 59 -1.98 -6.58 2.66
CA SER A 59 -2.71 -5.95 3.77
C SER A 59 -4.19 -5.76 3.51
N GLY A 60 -4.62 -5.77 2.24
CA GLY A 60 -6.00 -5.48 1.87
C GLY A 60 -6.36 -3.99 1.93
N ILE A 61 -5.39 -3.11 2.22
CA ILE A 61 -5.56 -1.66 2.17
C ILE A 61 -5.85 -1.26 0.73
N LYS A 62 -6.94 -0.54 0.51
CA LYS A 62 -7.37 -0.07 -0.80
C LYS A 62 -6.61 1.19 -1.18
N ILE A 63 -6.34 1.35 -2.48
CA ILE A 63 -5.77 2.59 -3.02
C ILE A 63 -6.88 3.40 -3.66
N LYS A 64 -6.97 4.67 -3.28
CA LYS A 64 -7.84 5.66 -3.93
C LYS A 64 -6.99 6.79 -4.52
N TRP A 65 -7.23 7.12 -5.78
CA TRP A 65 -6.53 8.24 -6.42
C TRP A 65 -7.09 9.57 -5.90
N THR A 66 -6.22 10.55 -5.68
CA THR A 66 -6.61 11.91 -5.28
C THR A 66 -5.99 12.95 -6.21
N GLU A 67 -6.76 14.01 -6.49
CA GLU A 67 -6.28 15.20 -7.20
C GLU A 67 -5.66 16.23 -6.25
N ASN A 68 -5.91 16.07 -4.95
CA ASN A 68 -5.38 16.89 -3.89
C ASN A 68 -4.08 16.29 -3.36
N ILE A 69 -2.97 16.99 -3.59
CA ILE A 69 -1.64 16.57 -3.15
C ILE A 69 -1.52 16.58 -1.61
N VAL A 70 -2.34 17.39 -0.92
CA VAL A 70 -2.40 17.39 0.56
C VAL A 70 -2.84 16.04 1.10
N ASP A 71 -3.58 15.24 0.33
CA ASP A 71 -4.06 13.92 0.73
C ASP A 71 -3.12 12.78 0.29
N HIS A 72 -1.98 13.08 -0.33
CA HIS A 72 -1.02 12.05 -0.71
C HIS A 72 -0.53 11.25 0.52
N LEU A 73 -0.63 9.93 0.46
CA LEU A 73 -0.36 8.99 1.57
C LEU A 73 -1.24 9.15 2.80
N LEU A 74 -2.35 9.89 2.70
CA LEU A 74 -3.33 9.95 3.78
C LEU A 74 -3.98 8.58 3.93
N LEU A 75 -3.90 8.02 5.13
CA LEU A 75 -4.58 6.80 5.51
C LEU A 75 -5.92 7.15 6.16
N ALA A 76 -6.99 6.55 5.67
CA ALA A 76 -8.37 6.85 6.05
C ALA A 76 -9.20 5.56 6.22
N ASP A 77 -10.48 5.74 6.58
CA ASP A 77 -11.46 4.66 6.76
C ASP A 77 -11.00 3.59 7.78
N GLY A 78 -10.37 4.02 8.88
CA GLY A 78 -9.85 3.10 9.90
C GLY A 78 -8.73 2.22 9.36
N ASP A 79 -7.75 2.84 8.70
CA ASP A 79 -6.56 2.19 8.13
C ASP A 79 -6.81 1.23 6.98
N GLN A 80 -7.94 1.41 6.28
CA GLN A 80 -8.35 0.55 5.16
C GLN A 80 -8.15 1.19 3.78
N THR A 81 -7.99 2.51 3.69
CA THR A 81 -7.85 3.21 2.41
C THR A 81 -6.70 4.20 2.44
N VAL A 82 -5.75 4.08 1.51
CA VAL A 82 -4.69 5.07 1.31
C VAL A 82 -4.97 5.91 0.06
N PHE A 83 -4.85 7.22 0.20
CA PHE A 83 -4.96 8.16 -0.90
C PHE A 83 -3.61 8.37 -1.57
N ILE A 84 -3.58 8.33 -2.91
CA ILE A 84 -2.35 8.52 -3.68
C ILE A 84 -2.58 9.59 -4.74
N PHE A 85 -1.77 10.64 -4.70
CA PHE A 85 -1.66 11.65 -5.75
C PHE A 85 -0.81 11.14 -6.93
N PRO A 86 -1.38 10.82 -8.12
CA PRO A 86 -0.67 10.08 -9.18
C PRO A 86 0.01 10.96 -10.27
N TYR A 87 -0.15 12.28 -10.23
CA TYR A 87 0.15 13.17 -11.38
C TYR A 87 1.65 13.52 -11.49
N VAL A 88 2.46 12.56 -11.95
CA VAL A 88 3.91 12.72 -12.18
C VAL A 88 4.23 13.90 -13.12
N GLY A 89 3.45 14.07 -14.19
CA GLY A 89 3.64 15.16 -15.16
C GLY A 89 3.47 16.54 -14.52
N PHE A 90 2.49 16.69 -13.63
CA PHE A 90 2.27 17.92 -12.88
C PHE A 90 3.46 18.26 -11.99
N LEU A 91 4.00 17.27 -11.26
CA LEU A 91 5.16 17.44 -10.39
C LEU A 91 6.41 17.87 -11.18
N LYS A 92 6.71 17.18 -12.29
CA LYS A 92 7.84 17.52 -13.15
C LYS A 92 7.69 18.90 -13.82
N HIS A 93 6.47 19.23 -14.24
CA HIS A 93 6.19 20.55 -14.80
C HIS A 93 6.35 21.65 -13.74
N ASN A 94 5.95 21.39 -12.49
CA ASN A 94 6.13 22.35 -11.41
C ASN A 94 7.61 22.71 -11.17
N GLN A 95 8.51 21.73 -11.31
CA GLN A 95 9.96 21.94 -11.19
C GLN A 95 10.55 22.81 -12.32
N SER A 96 9.87 22.94 -13.46
CA SER A 96 10.35 23.73 -14.59
C SER A 96 10.14 25.24 -14.44
N PHE A 97 9.32 25.67 -13.48
CA PHE A 97 9.10 27.09 -13.23
C PHE A 97 10.30 27.72 -12.53
N LEU A 98 10.68 28.93 -12.96
CA LEU A 98 11.68 29.78 -12.27
C LEU A 98 11.35 30.02 -10.79
N ASN A 99 10.06 29.97 -10.46
CA ASN A 99 9.51 30.34 -9.16
C ASN A 99 8.41 29.33 -8.80
N PRO A 100 8.73 28.11 -8.37
CA PRO A 100 7.74 27.07 -8.08
C PRO A 100 6.90 27.45 -6.85
N ILE A 101 5.63 27.03 -6.87
CA ILE A 101 4.69 27.23 -5.74
C ILE A 101 5.00 26.25 -4.60
N TYR A 102 5.42 25.02 -4.95
CA TYR A 102 5.81 24.01 -3.97
C TYR A 102 7.32 24.06 -3.72
N PRO A 103 7.78 23.69 -2.50
CA PRO A 103 9.20 23.45 -2.26
C PRO A 103 9.75 22.38 -3.21
N VAL A 104 10.95 22.60 -3.75
CA VAL A 104 11.57 21.66 -4.71
C VAL A 104 11.78 20.28 -4.08
N ASP A 105 12.31 20.26 -2.85
CA ASP A 105 12.57 19.01 -2.10
C ASP A 105 11.29 18.22 -1.84
N PHE A 106 10.17 18.92 -1.59
CA PHE A 106 8.85 18.29 -1.41
C PHE A 106 8.37 17.60 -2.69
N VAL A 107 8.53 18.27 -3.83
CA VAL A 107 8.13 17.71 -5.14
C VAL A 107 9.00 16.50 -5.48
N GLU A 108 10.30 16.59 -5.23
CA GLU A 108 11.23 15.48 -5.46
C GLU A 108 10.90 14.29 -4.56
N GLU A 109 10.65 14.53 -3.27
CA GLU A 109 10.23 13.48 -2.35
C GLU A 109 8.92 12.82 -2.80
N THR A 110 7.93 13.61 -3.23
CA THR A 110 6.67 13.08 -3.75
C THR A 110 6.89 12.23 -5.01
N LEU A 111 7.86 12.57 -5.86
CA LEU A 111 8.24 11.70 -6.98
C LEU A 111 8.90 10.40 -6.48
N ARG A 112 9.76 10.47 -5.47
CA ARG A 112 10.40 9.29 -4.86
C ARG A 112 9.38 8.38 -4.16
N THR A 113 8.36 8.90 -3.48
CA THR A 113 7.29 8.08 -2.89
C THR A 113 6.50 7.34 -3.97
N LEU A 114 6.28 7.97 -5.14
CA LEU A 114 5.69 7.29 -6.28
C LEU A 114 6.62 6.20 -6.85
N SER A 115 7.93 6.43 -6.93
CA SER A 115 8.91 5.41 -7.34
C SER A 115 9.01 4.24 -6.36
N LEU A 116 8.83 4.52 -5.06
CA LEU A 116 8.76 3.53 -3.99
C LEU A 116 7.52 2.65 -4.13
N LEU A 117 6.35 3.26 -4.31
CA LEU A 117 5.07 2.57 -4.38
C LEU A 117 4.86 1.86 -5.73
N PHE A 118 5.34 2.43 -6.82
CA PHE A 118 5.16 1.93 -8.19
C PHE A 118 6.52 1.70 -8.88
N PRO A 119 7.32 0.75 -8.39
CA PRO A 119 8.68 0.54 -8.89
C PRO A 119 8.67 0.07 -10.34
N SER A 120 9.46 0.73 -11.19
CA SER A 120 9.55 0.41 -12.62
C SER A 120 10.30 -0.88 -12.91
N ASN A 121 11.13 -1.39 -11.98
CA ASN A 121 11.87 -2.64 -12.16
C ASN A 121 11.03 -3.89 -11.84
N ASP A 122 9.93 -3.77 -11.09
CA ASP A 122 9.07 -4.91 -10.75
C ASP A 122 7.99 -5.15 -11.81
N THR A 123 8.19 -6.20 -12.61
CA THR A 123 7.26 -6.62 -13.66
C THR A 123 5.86 -6.92 -13.10
N LYS A 124 5.77 -7.49 -11.90
CA LYS A 124 4.48 -7.80 -11.27
C LYS A 124 3.73 -6.52 -10.93
N SER A 125 4.38 -5.56 -10.27
CA SER A 125 3.78 -4.25 -9.98
C SER A 125 3.37 -3.50 -11.25
N ARG A 126 4.19 -3.52 -12.31
CA ARG A 126 3.84 -2.88 -13.59
C ARG A 126 2.59 -3.47 -14.24
N ILE A 127 2.48 -4.79 -14.31
CA ILE A 127 1.31 -5.46 -14.91
C ILE A 127 0.05 -5.14 -14.10
N TRP A 128 0.15 -5.22 -12.77
CA TRP A 128 -0.95 -4.90 -11.86
C TRP A 128 -1.41 -3.44 -12.01
N LEU A 129 -0.47 -2.49 -12.05
CA LEU A 129 -0.77 -1.07 -12.24
C LEU A 129 -1.48 -0.83 -13.58
N LYS A 130 -1.00 -1.44 -14.67
CA LYS A 130 -1.67 -1.37 -15.98
C LYS A 130 -3.10 -1.92 -15.92
N GLY A 131 -3.33 -2.99 -15.16
CA GLY A 131 -4.66 -3.55 -14.93
C GLY A 131 -5.60 -2.54 -14.28
N ILE A 132 -5.18 -1.92 -13.17
CA ILE A 132 -5.97 -0.91 -12.44
C ILE A 132 -6.26 0.31 -13.30
N LEU A 133 -5.26 0.79 -14.04
CA LEU A 133 -5.42 1.96 -14.91
C LEU A 133 -6.35 1.68 -16.09
N LYS A 134 -6.42 0.44 -16.59
CA LYS A 134 -7.33 0.06 -17.67
C LYS A 134 -8.77 -0.14 -17.19
N SER A 135 -8.97 -0.63 -15.95
CA SER A 135 -10.31 -0.85 -15.39
C SER A 135 -11.00 0.45 -14.98
N ASN A 136 -10.25 1.48 -14.61
CA ASN A 136 -10.81 2.80 -14.32
C ASN A 136 -11.13 3.52 -15.64
N ASN A 137 -12.38 3.40 -16.06
CA ASN A 137 -12.97 3.99 -17.28
C ASN A 137 -13.06 5.54 -17.24
N GLU A 138 -12.29 6.20 -16.37
CA GLU A 138 -12.22 7.66 -16.27
C GLU A 138 -11.30 8.21 -17.37
N GLN A 139 -11.85 9.14 -18.13
CA GLN A 139 -11.31 9.74 -19.37
C GLN A 139 -10.01 10.55 -19.17
N GLN A 140 -9.34 10.39 -18.04
CA GLN A 140 -8.09 11.08 -17.73
C GLN A 140 -7.23 10.20 -16.83
N CYS A 141 -6.72 9.08 -17.35
CA CYS A 141 -5.80 8.18 -16.66
C CYS A 141 -4.67 8.97 -15.98
N PRO A 142 -4.75 9.22 -14.67
CA PRO A 142 -3.89 10.22 -14.03
C PRO A 142 -2.48 9.67 -13.74
N GLY A 143 -2.22 8.41 -14.14
CA GLY A 143 -1.04 7.64 -13.79
C GLY A 143 -0.16 7.15 -14.95
N LYS A 144 -0.27 7.68 -16.18
CA LYS A 144 0.62 7.24 -17.30
C LYS A 144 2.10 7.37 -16.94
N GLY A 145 2.45 8.42 -16.18
CA GLY A 145 3.80 8.67 -15.68
C GLY A 145 4.24 7.79 -14.51
N LEU A 146 3.33 7.13 -13.79
CA LEU A 146 3.70 6.24 -12.66
C LEU A 146 4.56 5.08 -13.13
N SER A 147 4.27 4.55 -14.32
CA SER A 147 5.06 3.47 -14.92
C SER A 147 6.50 3.86 -15.26
N THR A 148 6.80 5.16 -15.32
CA THR A 148 8.11 5.72 -15.70
C THR A 148 8.83 6.43 -14.54
N CYS A 149 8.31 6.38 -13.31
CA CYS A 149 8.92 7.00 -12.12
C CYS A 149 10.25 6.37 -11.69
N GLY A 150 10.76 5.35 -12.40
CA GLY A 150 11.98 4.65 -12.00
C GLY A 150 11.75 3.70 -10.83
N SER A 151 12.84 3.27 -10.21
CA SER A 151 12.80 2.43 -9.01
C SER A 151 13.87 2.91 -8.04
N LEU A 152 13.55 2.88 -6.76
CA LEU A 152 14.50 3.17 -5.70
C LEU A 152 15.40 1.95 -5.41
N ARG A 153 16.64 2.22 -5.02
CA ARG A 153 17.57 1.25 -4.44
C ARG A 153 17.30 1.09 -2.94
N SER A 154 17.77 -0.02 -2.36
CA SER A 154 17.51 -0.34 -0.95
C SER A 154 17.94 0.75 0.06
N HIS A 155 18.97 1.54 -0.24
CA HIS A 155 19.42 2.64 0.64
C HIS A 155 18.53 3.88 0.53
N GLU A 156 17.86 4.07 -0.60
CA GLU A 156 16.96 5.20 -0.86
C GLU A 156 15.61 4.97 -0.15
N CYS A 157 15.20 3.73 0.07
CA CYS A 157 13.98 3.34 0.79
C CYS A 157 14.05 3.49 2.33
N ARG A 158 14.89 4.39 2.84
CA ARG A 158 14.96 4.74 4.27
C ARG A 158 14.01 5.89 4.59
N PHE A 159 13.35 5.83 5.74
CA PHE A 159 12.44 6.89 6.20
C PHE A 159 13.09 8.28 6.29
N GLU A 160 14.41 8.32 6.52
CA GLU A 160 15.20 9.56 6.60
C GLU A 160 15.17 10.38 5.29
N ASN A 161 15.02 9.70 4.15
CA ASN A 161 14.99 10.28 2.81
C ASN A 161 13.60 10.81 2.43
N PHE A 162 12.62 10.64 3.31
CA PHE A 162 11.24 11.12 3.14
C PHE A 162 10.84 12.09 4.25
N PRO A 163 11.51 13.25 4.41
CA PRO A 163 11.18 14.22 5.45
C PRO A 163 9.77 14.84 5.37
N TYR A 164 9.15 15.00 4.21
CA TYR A 164 7.83 15.65 4.07
C TYR A 164 6.67 14.68 4.31
N TRP A 165 6.84 13.42 3.90
CA TRP A 165 5.84 12.36 4.02
C TRP A 165 6.19 11.34 5.10
N HIS A 166 7.19 11.63 5.94
CA HIS A 166 7.73 10.70 6.95
C HIS A 166 6.63 10.06 7.79
N ASP A 167 5.89 10.88 8.54
CA ASP A 167 4.90 10.39 9.52
C ASP A 167 3.80 9.58 8.82
N ARG A 168 3.37 10.01 7.62
CA ARG A 168 2.38 9.26 6.83
C ARG A 168 2.91 7.94 6.31
N LEU A 169 4.17 7.88 5.90
CA LEU A 169 4.83 6.62 5.54
C LEU A 169 4.99 5.71 6.74
N VAL A 170 5.30 6.26 7.94
CA VAL A 170 5.41 5.47 9.17
C VAL A 170 4.05 4.83 9.49
N ILE A 171 2.98 5.62 9.51
CA ILE A 171 1.61 5.15 9.74
C ILE A 171 1.21 4.11 8.70
N LEU A 172 1.45 4.37 7.41
CA LEU A 172 1.12 3.44 6.33
C LEU A 172 1.93 2.14 6.42
N LYS A 173 3.21 2.22 6.81
CA LYS A 173 4.07 1.05 7.00
C LYS A 173 3.60 0.22 8.19
N GLN A 174 3.25 0.86 9.30
CA GLN A 174 2.71 0.19 10.47
C GLN A 174 1.37 -0.50 10.13
N ALA A 175 0.43 0.20 9.49
CA ALA A 175 -0.82 -0.41 9.04
C ALA A 175 -0.60 -1.58 8.06
N PHE A 176 0.41 -1.47 7.20
CA PHE A 176 0.82 -2.57 6.34
C PHE A 176 1.38 -3.75 7.13
N ASP A 177 2.22 -3.54 8.15
CA ASP A 177 2.81 -4.62 8.96
C ASP A 177 1.80 -5.28 9.90
N ASP A 178 0.95 -4.49 10.56
CA ASP A 178 -0.05 -4.95 11.53
C ASP A 178 -1.23 -5.69 10.86
N SER A 179 -1.40 -5.50 9.55
CA SER A 179 -2.46 -6.19 8.82
C SER A 179 -2.27 -7.71 8.84
N SER A 180 -3.32 -8.42 9.23
CA SER A 180 -3.37 -9.88 9.13
C SER A 180 -4.04 -10.30 7.82
N PRO A 181 -3.45 -11.24 7.06
CA PRO A 181 -4.06 -11.75 5.83
C PRO A 181 -5.41 -12.43 6.17
N ARG A 182 -6.51 -11.86 5.67
CA ARG A 182 -7.89 -12.32 5.93
C ARG A 182 -8.36 -13.40 4.96
N THR A 183 -7.73 -13.51 3.81
CA THR A 183 -8.10 -14.45 2.74
C THR A 183 -6.95 -15.39 2.41
N LEU A 184 -7.27 -16.58 1.87
CA LEU A 184 -6.26 -17.56 1.44
C LEU A 184 -5.31 -17.00 0.38
N ASN A 185 -5.81 -16.14 -0.53
CA ASN A 185 -4.98 -15.48 -1.53
C ASN A 185 -4.02 -14.45 -0.91
N GLN A 186 -4.46 -13.72 0.12
CA GLN A 186 -3.57 -12.85 0.90
C GLN A 186 -2.50 -13.66 1.62
N TRP A 187 -2.87 -14.77 2.28
CA TRP A 187 -1.92 -15.69 2.92
C TRP A 187 -0.90 -16.27 1.92
N TRP A 188 -1.33 -16.59 0.71
CA TRP A 188 -0.43 -17.06 -0.35
C TRP A 188 0.60 -16.01 -0.77
N ASN A 189 0.16 -14.75 -0.91
CA ASN A 189 1.00 -13.62 -1.32
C ASN A 189 1.82 -13.02 -0.17
N ASP A 190 1.46 -13.28 1.08
CA ASP A 190 2.16 -12.75 2.24
C ASP A 190 3.54 -13.40 2.36
N ARG A 191 4.57 -12.60 2.08
CA ARG A 191 5.98 -12.99 2.20
C ARG A 191 6.71 -12.18 3.27
N ARG A 192 5.99 -11.44 4.13
CA ARG A 192 6.59 -10.60 5.19
C ARG A 192 7.36 -11.42 6.21
N ASN A 193 6.83 -12.60 6.57
CA ASN A 193 7.49 -13.55 7.46
C ASN A 193 7.49 -14.95 6.83
N SER A 194 8.64 -15.35 6.28
CA SER A 194 8.80 -16.65 5.63
C SER A 194 8.50 -17.80 6.60
N VAL A 195 8.86 -17.68 7.88
CA VAL A 195 8.62 -18.70 8.90
C VAL A 195 7.13 -18.92 9.12
N GLN A 196 6.37 -17.85 9.35
CA GLN A 196 4.92 -17.95 9.52
C GLN A 196 4.24 -18.58 8.30
N TRP A 197 4.67 -18.20 7.10
CA TRP A 197 4.19 -18.78 5.84
C TRP A 197 4.41 -20.31 5.81
N TYR A 198 5.63 -20.79 6.13
CA TYR A 198 5.90 -22.23 6.19
C TYR A 198 5.05 -22.93 7.25
N THR A 199 4.93 -22.37 8.46
CA THR A 199 4.17 -23.00 9.54
C THR A 199 2.70 -23.19 9.17
N PHE A 200 2.09 -22.22 8.49
CA PHE A 200 0.70 -22.31 8.03
C PHE A 200 0.51 -23.43 7.00
N TRP A 201 1.37 -23.51 5.98
CA TRP A 201 1.25 -24.54 4.94
C TRP A 201 1.59 -25.95 5.45
N VAL A 202 2.55 -26.06 6.38
CA VAL A 202 2.83 -27.33 7.06
C VAL A 202 1.63 -27.79 7.88
N ALA A 203 1.00 -26.89 8.64
CA ALA A 203 -0.21 -27.21 9.41
C ALA A 203 -1.35 -27.71 8.50
N ILE A 204 -1.57 -27.08 7.34
CA ILE A 204 -2.55 -27.55 6.34
C ILE A 204 -2.20 -28.95 5.83
N MET A 205 -0.94 -29.20 5.49
CA MET A 205 -0.50 -30.52 5.02
C MET A 205 -0.71 -31.61 6.06
N VAL A 206 -0.34 -31.35 7.32
CA VAL A 206 -0.56 -32.27 8.44
C VAL A 206 -2.05 -32.53 8.65
N PHE A 207 -2.88 -31.48 8.58
CA PHE A 207 -4.33 -31.62 8.68
C PHE A 207 -4.91 -32.52 7.58
N ILE A 208 -4.54 -32.29 6.31
CA ILE A 208 -4.98 -33.12 5.18
C ILE A 208 -4.54 -34.57 5.35
N MET A 209 -3.28 -34.82 5.72
CA MET A 209 -2.80 -36.18 5.98
C MET A 209 -3.59 -36.86 7.10
N THR A 210 -3.88 -36.14 8.18
CA THR A 210 -4.65 -36.66 9.31
C THR A 210 -6.06 -37.05 8.90
N VAL A 211 -6.73 -36.22 8.09
CA VAL A 211 -8.07 -36.53 7.55
C VAL A 211 -8.02 -37.77 6.66
N VAL A 212 -7.04 -37.88 5.77
CA VAL A 212 -6.90 -39.04 4.88
C VAL A 212 -6.67 -40.32 5.67
N PHE A 213 -5.74 -40.31 6.64
CA PHE A 213 -5.51 -41.48 7.48
C PHE A 213 -6.74 -41.85 8.31
N GLY A 214 -7.45 -40.86 8.86
CA GLY A 214 -8.70 -41.10 9.57
C GLY A 214 -9.78 -41.76 8.70
N VAL A 215 -9.89 -41.36 7.42
CA VAL A 215 -10.82 -41.98 6.47
C VAL A 215 -10.41 -43.42 6.16
N VAL A 216 -9.13 -43.66 5.87
CA VAL A 216 -8.63 -45.02 5.59
C VAL A 216 -8.88 -45.95 6.77
N GLN A 217 -8.54 -45.51 7.98
CA GLN A 217 -8.77 -46.28 9.21
C GLN A 217 -10.26 -46.55 9.46
N SER A 218 -11.13 -45.59 9.17
CA SER A 218 -12.58 -45.77 9.31
C SER A 218 -13.11 -46.83 8.34
N VAL A 219 -12.63 -46.82 7.08
CA VAL A 219 -13.02 -47.82 6.06
C VAL A 219 -12.50 -49.20 6.43
N GLU A 220 -11.22 -49.32 6.83
CA GLU A 220 -10.63 -50.59 7.27
C GLU A 220 -11.37 -51.15 8.50
N GLY A 221 -11.68 -50.31 9.49
CA GLY A 221 -12.46 -50.72 10.66
C GLY A 221 -13.87 -51.20 10.30
N ALA A 222 -14.55 -50.52 9.38
CA ALA A 222 -15.87 -50.92 8.90
C ALA A 222 -15.83 -52.26 8.15
N LEU A 223 -14.85 -52.44 7.25
CA LEU A 223 -14.63 -53.70 6.52
C LEU A 223 -14.30 -54.85 7.45
N GLN A 224 -13.42 -54.63 8.44
CA GLN A 224 -13.06 -55.64 9.42
C GLN A 224 -14.28 -56.09 10.23
N THR A 225 -15.09 -55.14 10.71
CA THR A 225 -16.32 -55.44 11.46
C THR A 225 -17.31 -56.23 10.61
N TYR A 226 -17.46 -55.87 9.33
CA TYR A 226 -18.33 -56.58 8.39
C TYR A 226 -17.86 -58.03 8.15
N PHE A 227 -16.56 -58.23 7.89
CA PHE A 227 -16.02 -59.58 7.71
C PHE A 227 -16.12 -60.42 8.99
N SER A 228 -15.89 -59.85 10.16
CA SER A 228 -16.08 -60.54 11.45
C SER A 228 -17.52 -60.96 11.69
N TRP A 229 -18.49 -60.09 11.40
CA TRP A 229 -19.92 -60.42 11.51
C TRP A 229 -20.30 -61.59 10.58
N ARG A 230 -19.85 -61.54 9.32
CA ARG A 230 -20.11 -62.59 8.34
C ARG A 230 -19.47 -63.93 8.71
N ALA A 231 -18.33 -63.92 9.40
CA ALA A 231 -17.64 -65.14 9.82
C ALA A 231 -18.31 -65.84 11.02
N LEU A 232 -19.15 -65.13 11.78
CA LEU A 232 -19.90 -65.68 12.91
C LEU A 232 -21.25 -66.30 12.52
N GLN A 233 -21.66 -66.13 11.26
CA GLN A 233 -22.93 -66.57 10.69
C GLN A 233 -22.75 -67.84 9.87
#